data_AF-A0A2P2JKP0-F1
#
_entry.id   AF-A0A2P2JKP0-F1
#
_cell.length_a   1.000
_cell.length_b   1.000
_cell.length_c   1.000
_cell.angle_alpha   90.00
_cell.angle_beta   90.00
_cell.angle_gamma   90.00
#
_symmetry.space_group_name_H-M   'P 1'
#
loop_
_entity.id
_entity.type
_entity.pdbx_description
1 polymer ?
#
loop_
_entity_poly.entity_id
_entity_poly.type
_entity_poly.pdbx_seq_one_letter_code
_entity_poly.pdbx_strand_id
1 'polypeptide(L)'
;MASYSAYGKYTPQYKWLEMELPKVNRTETPWLIVLMHCPLYNSYAHHYMEGETMRVMYEKWFVDYKVDIIFAGHVHAYERTVRISNIAYNIINGLCTPIHDESAPVYITIGDGGNLEGLVTSMTEPQPSYSAFREASFGHGMFDIRNRTHAHFSWHRNQDGTSVEADSVWLTNRFWKSPEEYSVAAM
;
A
#
# COMPACT_ATOMS: atom_id res chain seq x y z
N MET A 1 -0.52 -0.36 -12.37
CA MET A 1 -1.30 0.76 -12.94
C MET A 1 -0.35 1.86 -13.35
N ALA A 2 -0.60 2.52 -14.47
CA ALA A 2 0.21 3.63 -14.91
C ALA A 2 -0.27 4.92 -14.23
N SER A 3 0.53 5.46 -13.33
CA SER A 3 0.22 6.70 -12.59
C SER A 3 0.14 7.94 -13.50
N TYR A 4 0.74 7.89 -14.69
CA TYR A 4 0.83 9.00 -15.64
C TYR A 4 -0.01 8.80 -16.91
N SER A 5 -0.85 7.77 -16.95
CA SER A 5 -1.87 7.61 -18.01
C SER A 5 -3.22 8.12 -17.53
N ALA A 6 -4.15 8.40 -18.44
CA ALA A 6 -5.49 8.83 -18.06
C ALA A 6 -6.23 7.70 -17.29
N TYR A 7 -6.68 8.01 -16.08
CA TYR A 7 -7.41 7.08 -15.19
C TYR A 7 -8.77 7.61 -14.73
N GLY A 8 -9.21 8.76 -15.27
CA GLY A 8 -10.55 9.29 -15.02
C GLY A 8 -11.65 8.31 -15.46
N LYS A 9 -12.86 8.50 -14.94
CA LYS A 9 -14.01 7.68 -15.31
C LYS A 9 -14.14 7.59 -16.83
N TYR A 10 -14.39 6.38 -17.33
CA TYR A 10 -14.51 6.04 -18.76
C TYR A 10 -13.24 5.98 -19.60
N THR A 11 -12.07 6.31 -19.04
CA THR A 11 -10.78 6.11 -19.72
C THR A 11 -10.47 4.62 -19.92
N PRO A 12 -9.54 4.27 -20.83
CA PRO A 12 -9.13 2.88 -21.03
C PRO A 12 -8.61 2.21 -19.76
N GLN A 13 -7.75 2.88 -18.98
CA GLN A 13 -7.22 2.31 -17.73
C GLN A 13 -8.33 2.09 -16.69
N TYR A 14 -9.25 3.05 -16.55
CA TYR A 14 -10.39 2.92 -15.64
C TYR A 14 -11.28 1.73 -16.00
N LYS A 15 -11.71 1.65 -17.26
CA LYS A 15 -12.57 0.56 -17.74
C LYS A 15 -11.88 -0.79 -17.65
N TRP A 16 -10.58 -0.84 -17.96
CA TRP A 16 -9.79 -2.05 -17.83
C TRP A 16 -9.79 -2.53 -16.37
N LEU A 17 -9.48 -1.66 -15.41
CA LEU A 17 -9.42 -2.03 -13.99
C LEU A 17 -10.80 -2.44 -13.45
N GLU A 18 -11.86 -1.71 -13.84
CA GLU A 18 -13.26 -2.04 -13.52
C GLU A 18 -13.63 -3.46 -13.98
N MET A 19 -13.14 -3.88 -15.15
CA MET A 19 -13.35 -5.23 -15.68
C MET A 19 -12.38 -6.27 -15.12
N GLU A 20 -11.21 -5.88 -14.65
CA GLU A 20 -10.16 -6.80 -14.21
C GLU A 20 -10.37 -7.29 -12.78
N LEU A 21 -10.76 -6.39 -11.86
CA LEU A 21 -10.98 -6.75 -10.45
C LEU A 21 -12.02 -7.87 -10.26
N PRO A 22 -13.19 -7.88 -10.96
CA PRO A 22 -14.15 -8.98 -10.88
C PRO A 22 -13.63 -10.35 -11.33
N LYS A 23 -12.57 -10.40 -12.16
CA LYS A 23 -12.01 -11.66 -12.66
C LYS A 23 -11.09 -12.35 -11.66
N VAL A 24 -10.71 -11.66 -10.58
CA VAL A 24 -9.78 -12.21 -9.58
C VAL A 24 -10.44 -13.37 -8.85
N ASN A 25 -9.95 -14.58 -9.09
CA ASN A 25 -10.35 -15.78 -8.38
C ASN A 25 -9.45 -16.04 -7.16
N ARG A 26 -9.86 -15.57 -5.98
CA ARG A 26 -9.07 -15.72 -4.74
C ARG A 26 -8.89 -17.17 -4.28
N THR A 27 -9.61 -18.13 -4.85
CA THR A 27 -9.38 -19.58 -4.60
C THR A 27 -8.22 -20.16 -5.39
N GLU A 28 -7.87 -19.53 -6.52
CA GLU A 28 -6.76 -19.90 -7.37
C GLU A 28 -5.54 -19.01 -7.11
N THR A 29 -5.76 -17.71 -6.97
CA THR A 29 -4.75 -16.69 -6.67
C THR A 29 -5.11 -15.92 -5.39
N PRO A 30 -4.76 -16.46 -4.20
CA PRO A 30 -5.12 -15.85 -2.91
C PRO A 30 -4.61 -14.42 -2.73
N TRP A 31 -3.41 -14.13 -3.21
CA TRP A 31 -2.73 -12.85 -3.02
C TRP A 31 -3.04 -11.88 -4.14
N LEU A 32 -3.79 -10.81 -3.84
CA LEU A 32 -4.09 -9.74 -4.77
C LEU A 32 -3.15 -8.56 -4.50
N ILE A 33 -2.24 -8.32 -5.44
CA ILE A 33 -1.18 -7.31 -5.36
C ILE A 33 -1.44 -6.24 -6.42
N VAL A 34 -1.32 -4.97 -6.04
CA VAL A 34 -1.36 -3.85 -6.98
C VAL A 34 -0.01 -3.15 -7.02
N LEU A 35 0.45 -2.83 -8.22
CA LEU A 35 1.65 -2.02 -8.45
C LEU A 35 1.23 -0.67 -9.02
N MET A 36 1.88 0.40 -8.59
CA MET A 36 1.80 1.72 -9.24
C MET A 36 3.10 2.49 -9.02
N HIS A 37 3.28 3.64 -9.67
CA HIS A 37 4.50 4.42 -9.47
C HIS A 37 4.33 5.41 -8.31
N CYS A 38 3.33 6.29 -8.41
CA CYS A 38 3.04 7.31 -7.39
C CYS A 38 2.25 6.70 -6.20
N PRO A 39 2.74 6.81 -4.95
CA PRO A 39 2.08 6.26 -3.78
C PRO A 39 0.79 7.02 -3.44
N LEU A 40 -0.26 6.28 -3.08
CA LEU A 40 -1.54 6.88 -2.62
C LEU A 40 -1.45 7.40 -1.18
N TYR A 41 -0.59 6.79 -0.37
CA TYR A 41 -0.26 7.22 0.98
C TYR A 41 1.25 7.45 1.05
N ASN A 42 1.64 8.66 1.46
CA ASN A 42 3.03 9.10 1.54
C ASN A 42 3.14 10.15 2.64
N SER A 43 4.01 9.90 3.63
CA SER A 43 4.32 10.87 4.69
C SER A 43 5.70 11.52 4.54
N TYR A 44 6.35 11.37 3.39
CA TYR A 44 7.48 12.22 3.01
C TYR A 44 7.00 13.56 2.47
N ALA A 45 7.80 14.61 2.69
CA ALA A 45 7.49 15.95 2.17
C ALA A 45 7.60 16.02 0.65
N HIS A 46 8.48 15.23 0.04
CA HIS A 46 8.62 15.13 -1.41
C HIS A 46 7.46 14.31 -2.00
N HIS A 47 6.89 14.79 -3.11
CA HIS A 47 5.71 14.21 -3.73
C HIS A 47 4.51 14.03 -2.78
N TYR A 48 4.44 14.83 -1.73
CA TYR A 48 3.35 14.79 -0.76
C TYR A 48 2.03 15.09 -1.46
N MET A 49 1.03 14.22 -1.26
CA MET A 49 -0.30 14.31 -1.87
C MET A 49 -0.37 14.20 -3.40
N GLU A 50 0.71 13.85 -4.11
CA GLU A 50 0.64 13.67 -5.57
C GLU A 50 -0.27 12.51 -6.00
N GLY A 51 -0.39 11.47 -5.16
CA GLY A 51 -1.24 10.31 -5.41
C GLY A 51 -2.74 10.54 -5.17
N GLU A 52 -3.14 11.69 -4.64
CA GLU A 52 -4.52 11.94 -4.18
C GLU A 52 -5.57 11.77 -5.29
N THR A 53 -5.27 12.23 -6.51
CA THR A 53 -6.19 12.12 -7.64
C THR A 53 -6.48 10.66 -8.01
N MET A 54 -5.48 9.78 -7.94
CA MET A 54 -5.66 8.35 -8.16
C MET A 54 -6.32 7.67 -6.96
N ARG A 55 -6.03 8.14 -5.74
CA ARG A 55 -6.64 7.63 -4.51
C ARG A 55 -8.15 7.82 -4.53
N VAL A 56 -8.64 9.01 -4.89
CA VAL A 56 -10.07 9.30 -5.07
C VAL A 56 -10.73 8.35 -6.07
N MET A 57 -10.01 7.97 -7.14
CA MET A 57 -10.56 7.12 -8.20
C MET A 57 -10.63 5.64 -7.83
N TYR A 58 -9.61 5.12 -7.12
CA TYR A 58 -9.42 3.67 -7.01
C TYR A 58 -9.33 3.12 -5.59
N GLU A 59 -9.11 3.93 -4.55
CA GLU A 59 -8.95 3.43 -3.18
C GLU A 59 -10.17 2.61 -2.74
N LYS A 60 -11.38 3.09 -3.04
CA LYS A 60 -12.61 2.35 -2.76
C LYS A 60 -12.61 0.96 -3.39
N TRP A 61 -12.13 0.81 -4.63
CA TRP A 61 -12.05 -0.49 -5.26
C TRP A 61 -11.01 -1.39 -4.61
N PHE A 62 -9.87 -0.85 -4.16
CA PHE A 62 -8.87 -1.67 -3.46
C PHE A 62 -9.38 -2.20 -2.13
N VAL A 63 -10.18 -1.41 -1.42
CA VAL A 63 -10.88 -1.83 -0.19
C VAL A 63 -11.97 -2.86 -0.51
N ASP A 64 -12.85 -2.58 -1.47
CA ASP A 64 -13.98 -3.45 -1.83
C ASP A 64 -13.49 -4.84 -2.29
N TYR A 65 -12.40 -4.90 -3.07
CA TYR A 65 -11.80 -6.15 -3.55
C TYR A 65 -10.74 -6.73 -2.60
N LYS A 66 -10.56 -6.12 -1.41
CA LYS A 66 -9.66 -6.61 -0.36
C LYS A 66 -8.26 -6.90 -0.90
N VAL A 67 -7.68 -5.92 -1.59
CA VAL A 67 -6.27 -5.98 -2.04
C VAL A 67 -5.39 -6.24 -0.81
N ASP A 68 -4.43 -7.14 -0.93
CA ASP A 68 -3.60 -7.52 0.22
C ASP A 68 -2.53 -6.47 0.52
N ILE A 69 -1.86 -6.02 -0.54
CA ILE A 69 -0.71 -5.10 -0.49
C ILE A 69 -0.60 -4.31 -1.80
N ILE A 70 -0.17 -3.05 -1.68
CA ILE A 70 0.09 -2.15 -2.81
C ILE A 70 1.54 -1.68 -2.72
N PHE A 71 2.30 -1.87 -3.80
CA PHE A 71 3.66 -1.34 -3.92
C PHE A 71 3.69 -0.11 -4.83
N ALA A 72 4.38 0.91 -4.36
CA ALA A 72 4.70 2.12 -5.08
C ALA A 72 6.19 2.45 -4.99
N GLY A 73 6.68 3.31 -5.89
CA GLY A 73 8.03 3.86 -5.84
C GLY A 73 7.94 5.37 -5.70
N HIS A 74 8.53 6.09 -6.67
CA HIS A 74 8.46 7.54 -6.85
C HIS A 74 9.16 8.35 -5.76
N VAL A 75 8.78 8.18 -4.50
CA VAL A 75 9.49 8.75 -3.36
C VAL A 75 10.73 7.88 -3.09
N HIS A 76 11.90 8.52 -3.09
CA HIS A 76 13.20 7.84 -2.97
C HIS A 76 13.54 7.49 -1.52
N ALA A 77 12.67 6.72 -0.87
CA ALA A 77 12.79 6.27 0.50
C ALA A 77 11.86 5.05 0.72
N TYR A 78 11.85 4.52 1.94
CA TYR A 78 10.96 3.45 2.35
C TYR A 78 9.85 3.95 3.27
N GLU A 79 8.62 3.46 3.06
CA GLU A 79 7.50 3.62 3.98
C GLU A 79 6.54 2.43 3.92
N ARG A 80 6.00 2.06 5.07
CA ARG A 80 4.93 1.07 5.22
C ARG A 80 3.80 1.64 6.05
N THR A 81 2.58 1.53 5.55
CA THR A 81 1.38 1.95 6.29
C THR A 81 0.84 0.82 7.17
N VAL A 82 -0.01 1.17 8.13
CA VAL A 82 -1.03 0.25 8.66
C VAL A 82 -2.14 0.05 7.62
N ARG A 83 -3.10 -0.85 7.89
CA ARG A 83 -4.29 -1.01 7.04
C ARG A 83 -5.32 0.06 7.37
N ILE A 84 -5.50 0.96 6.42
CA ILE A 84 -6.29 2.18 6.56
C ILE A 84 -7.00 2.50 5.25
N SER A 85 -8.13 3.17 5.35
CA SER A 85 -8.85 3.72 4.20
C SER A 85 -9.35 5.13 4.47
N ASN A 86 -9.48 5.93 3.41
CA ASN A 86 -10.04 7.28 3.45
C ASN A 86 -11.07 7.49 2.32
N ILE A 87 -12.09 6.62 2.33
CA ILE A 87 -13.10 6.49 1.28
C ILE A 87 -14.49 6.99 1.68
N ALA A 88 -14.66 7.48 2.92
CA ALA A 88 -15.95 7.89 3.48
C ALA A 88 -16.37 9.32 3.06
N TYR A 89 -15.43 10.13 2.57
CA TYR A 89 -15.67 11.54 2.26
C TYR A 89 -16.74 11.73 1.18
N ASN A 90 -17.75 12.55 1.45
CA ASN A 90 -18.81 12.89 0.49
C ASN A 90 -19.06 14.40 0.33
N ILE A 91 -18.04 15.22 0.64
CA ILE A 91 -18.11 16.69 0.75
C ILE A 91 -18.85 17.16 2.01
N ILE A 92 -20.10 16.75 2.20
CA ILE A 92 -20.99 17.28 3.26
C ILE A 92 -20.60 16.72 4.65
N ASN A 93 -20.20 15.46 4.72
CA ASN A 93 -19.94 14.77 5.98
C ASN A 93 -18.59 15.14 6.63
N GLY A 94 -17.69 15.78 5.89
CA GLY A 94 -16.34 16.13 6.39
C GLY A 94 -15.46 14.94 6.78
N LEU A 95 -15.84 13.70 6.44
CA LEU A 95 -15.12 12.48 6.84
C LEU A 95 -13.91 12.24 5.93
N CYS A 96 -12.85 13.02 6.13
CA CYS A 96 -11.62 13.02 5.31
C CYS A 96 -10.36 12.55 6.06
N THR A 97 -10.52 11.97 7.25
CA THR A 97 -9.41 11.40 8.03
C THR A 97 -9.28 9.91 7.72
N PRO A 98 -8.08 9.40 7.37
CA PRO A 98 -7.87 7.97 7.23
C PRO A 98 -8.18 7.23 8.53
N ILE A 99 -8.92 6.13 8.44
CA ILE A 99 -9.30 5.29 9.58
C ILE A 99 -8.77 3.87 9.40
N HIS A 100 -8.57 3.15 10.50
CA HIS A 100 -8.24 1.74 10.45
C HIS A 100 -9.33 0.94 9.73
N ASP A 101 -8.91 0.11 8.79
CA ASP A 101 -9.82 -0.70 7.96
C ASP A 101 -9.14 -2.01 7.59
N GLU A 102 -9.59 -3.12 8.20
CA GLU A 102 -9.02 -4.44 7.95
C GLU A 102 -9.25 -4.95 6.51
N SER A 103 -10.19 -4.36 5.76
CA SER A 103 -10.39 -4.66 4.34
C SER A 103 -9.43 -3.90 3.43
N ALA A 104 -8.77 -2.85 3.92
CA ALA A 104 -7.82 -2.08 3.15
C ALA A 104 -6.46 -2.80 3.00
N PRO A 105 -5.73 -2.54 1.91
CA PRO A 105 -4.37 -3.05 1.73
C PRO A 105 -3.39 -2.40 2.71
N VAL A 106 -2.22 -3.02 2.84
CA VAL A 106 -1.00 -2.31 3.29
C VAL A 106 -0.41 -1.58 2.09
N TYR A 107 -0.06 -0.30 2.26
CA TYR A 107 0.64 0.48 1.25
C TYR A 107 2.13 0.51 1.58
N ILE A 108 2.96 0.19 0.58
CA ILE A 108 4.41 0.21 0.68
C ILE A 108 4.97 1.16 -0.38
N THR A 109 5.74 2.14 0.07
CA THR A 109 6.66 2.90 -0.77
C THR A 109 8.03 2.22 -0.70
N ILE A 110 8.54 1.78 -1.85
CA ILE A 110 9.83 1.10 -2.03
C ILE A 110 10.58 1.70 -3.24
N GLY A 111 10.69 3.04 -3.25
CA GLY A 111 11.35 3.80 -4.34
C GLY A 111 12.85 4.05 -4.11
N ASP A 112 13.43 3.35 -3.15
CA ASP A 112 14.75 3.53 -2.57
C ASP A 112 15.86 2.67 -3.23
N GLY A 113 15.70 2.36 -4.52
CA GLY A 113 16.63 1.47 -5.24
C GLY A 113 18.01 2.06 -5.60
N GLY A 114 18.34 3.29 -5.19
CA GLY A 114 19.65 3.91 -5.47
C GLY A 114 19.70 4.83 -6.71
N ASN A 115 18.63 5.58 -6.97
CA ASN A 115 18.59 6.54 -8.08
C ASN A 115 19.60 7.70 -7.91
N LEU A 116 19.88 8.40 -9.01
CA LEU A 116 20.87 9.50 -9.06
C LEU A 116 20.46 10.78 -8.32
N GLU A 117 19.17 10.98 -8.05
CA GLU A 117 18.64 12.17 -7.37
C GLU A 117 18.87 12.09 -5.85
N GLY A 118 19.19 10.90 -5.35
CA GLY A 118 19.47 10.65 -3.93
C GLY A 118 18.24 10.28 -3.13
N LEU A 119 18.43 10.20 -1.81
CA LEU A 119 17.37 9.87 -0.85
C LEU A 119 16.49 11.07 -0.54
N VAL A 120 15.19 10.83 -0.39
CA VAL A 120 14.25 11.78 0.19
C VAL A 120 14.28 11.61 1.71
N THR A 121 14.87 12.55 2.44
CA THR A 121 15.02 12.47 3.90
C THR A 121 13.98 13.29 4.67
N SER A 122 13.36 14.29 4.03
CA SER A 122 12.38 15.16 4.68
C SER A 122 11.03 14.47 4.82
N MET A 123 10.55 14.34 6.05
CA MET A 123 9.27 13.71 6.42
C MET A 123 8.31 14.75 6.99
N THR A 124 7.01 14.49 6.86
CA THR A 124 5.99 15.25 7.61
C THR A 124 6.09 14.91 9.09
N GLU A 125 5.93 15.92 9.95
CA GLU A 125 6.03 15.75 11.40
C GLU A 125 4.76 16.23 12.13
N PRO A 126 4.26 15.49 13.14
CA PRO A 126 4.74 14.17 13.58
C PRO A 126 4.43 13.06 12.56
N GLN A 127 5.00 11.87 12.75
CA GLN A 127 4.61 10.68 11.98
C GLN A 127 3.09 10.49 12.06
N PRO A 128 2.37 10.51 10.93
CA PRO A 128 0.92 10.35 10.94
C PRO A 128 0.56 8.92 11.33
N SER A 129 -0.58 8.73 12.00
CA SER A 129 -1.02 7.43 12.52
C SER A 129 -1.20 6.34 11.45
N TYR A 130 -1.37 6.72 10.18
CA TYR A 130 -1.44 5.76 9.07
C TYR A 130 -0.07 5.17 8.70
N SER A 131 1.03 5.84 9.03
CA SER A 131 2.40 5.41 8.72
C SER A 131 2.89 4.50 9.85
N ALA A 132 3.13 3.22 9.56
CA ALA A 132 3.59 2.25 10.55
C ALA A 132 5.12 2.30 10.72
N PHE A 133 5.84 2.44 9.62
CA PHE A 133 7.29 2.56 9.59
C PHE A 133 7.71 3.41 8.39
N ARG A 134 8.73 4.26 8.55
CA ARG A 134 9.33 5.05 7.47
C ARG A 134 10.80 5.30 7.76
N GLU A 135 11.64 5.15 6.74
CA GLU A 135 13.08 5.44 6.83
C GLU A 135 13.66 5.81 5.47
N ALA A 136 14.53 6.82 5.46
CA ALA A 136 15.30 7.22 4.28
C ALA A 136 16.66 6.51 4.25
N SER A 137 16.65 5.28 3.74
CA SER A 137 17.84 4.48 3.41
C SER A 137 17.64 3.87 2.03
N PHE A 138 18.72 3.59 1.30
CA PHE A 138 18.61 2.79 0.08
C PHE A 138 18.43 1.32 0.45
N GLY A 139 17.70 0.58 -0.37
CA GLY A 139 17.38 -0.81 -0.07
C GLY A 139 16.53 -1.48 -1.14
N HIS A 140 15.99 -2.63 -0.76
CA HIS A 140 15.02 -3.37 -1.56
C HIS A 140 14.05 -4.15 -0.64
N GLY A 141 12.87 -4.46 -1.18
CA GLY A 141 11.86 -5.27 -0.50
C GLY A 141 11.79 -6.70 -1.04
N MET A 142 11.44 -7.64 -0.18
CA MET A 142 11.12 -9.02 -0.55
C MET A 142 9.74 -9.40 -0.01
N PHE A 143 8.83 -9.82 -0.89
CA PHE A 143 7.51 -10.32 -0.54
C PHE A 143 7.46 -11.85 -0.76
N ASP A 144 7.62 -12.59 0.33
CA ASP A 144 7.75 -14.05 0.33
C ASP A 144 6.40 -14.70 0.71
N ILE A 145 5.68 -15.18 -0.29
CA ILE A 145 4.39 -15.86 -0.11
C ILE A 145 4.63 -17.29 0.39
N ARG A 146 4.21 -17.58 1.62
CA ARG A 146 4.36 -18.92 2.21
C ARG A 146 3.22 -19.86 1.80
N ASN A 147 2.00 -19.35 1.84
CA ASN A 147 0.79 -20.11 1.54
C ASN A 147 -0.39 -19.14 1.30
N ARG A 148 -1.62 -19.67 1.19
CA ARG A 148 -2.82 -18.86 0.95
C ARG A 148 -3.20 -17.88 2.07
N THR A 149 -2.66 -18.07 3.29
CA THR A 149 -2.99 -17.24 4.46
C THR A 149 -1.84 -16.34 4.91
N HIS A 150 -0.58 -16.72 4.71
CA HIS A 150 0.58 -15.97 5.21
C HIS A 150 1.58 -15.63 4.10
N ALA A 151 1.99 -14.37 4.10
CA ALA A 151 3.13 -13.88 3.34
C ALA A 151 4.00 -13.03 4.27
N HIS A 152 5.31 -13.08 4.07
CA HIS A 152 6.27 -12.31 4.84
C HIS A 152 6.84 -11.21 3.96
N PHE A 153 6.65 -9.95 4.34
CA PHE A 153 7.32 -8.83 3.71
C PHE A 153 8.52 -8.43 4.56
N SER A 154 9.66 -8.19 3.91
CA SER A 154 10.88 -7.69 4.56
C SER A 154 11.53 -6.61 3.71
N TRP A 155 12.11 -5.61 4.36
CA TRP A 155 12.89 -4.54 3.76
C TRP A 155 14.35 -4.64 4.21
N HIS A 156 15.27 -4.58 3.25
CA HIS A 156 16.70 -4.81 3.43
C HIS A 156 17.44 -3.55 3.01
N ARG A 157 18.19 -2.94 3.93
CA ARG A 157 18.97 -1.72 3.67
C ARG A 157 20.32 -2.07 3.06
N ASN A 158 20.81 -1.21 2.17
CA ASN A 158 22.09 -1.42 1.50
C ASN A 158 23.30 -1.37 2.46
N GLN A 159 23.20 -0.63 3.56
CA GLN A 159 24.27 -0.54 4.57
C GLN A 159 24.33 -1.74 5.52
N ASP A 160 23.29 -2.57 5.57
CA ASP A 160 23.24 -3.74 6.45
C ASP A 160 23.82 -4.99 5.76
N GLY A 161 23.96 -6.07 6.53
CA GLY A 161 24.26 -7.38 5.95
C GLY A 161 23.10 -7.87 5.07
N THR A 162 23.40 -8.67 4.05
CA THR A 162 22.41 -9.11 3.02
C THR A 162 21.20 -9.89 3.55
N SER A 163 21.27 -10.41 4.78
CA SER A 163 20.18 -11.15 5.42
C SER A 163 19.51 -10.37 6.55
N VAL A 164 19.86 -9.09 6.74
CA VAL A 164 19.33 -8.25 7.81
C VAL A 164 18.07 -7.56 7.31
N GLU A 165 16.96 -7.86 7.99
CA GLU A 165 15.68 -7.21 7.76
C GLU A 165 15.58 -5.99 8.69
N ALA A 166 15.63 -4.78 8.13
CA ALA A 166 15.51 -3.55 8.90
C ALA A 166 14.06 -3.26 9.33
N ASP A 167 13.11 -3.67 8.48
CA ASP A 167 11.69 -3.75 8.81
C ASP A 167 11.12 -5.03 8.19
N SER A 168 10.20 -5.68 8.90
CA SER A 168 9.47 -6.83 8.38
C SER A 168 8.10 -6.96 9.00
N VAL A 169 7.20 -7.61 8.26
CA VAL A 169 5.83 -7.82 8.69
C VAL A 169 5.27 -9.11 8.10
N TRP A 170 4.56 -9.86 8.93
CA TRP A 170 3.70 -10.94 8.46
C TRP A 170 2.34 -10.38 8.04
N LEU A 171 1.98 -10.60 6.78
CA LEU A 171 0.67 -10.29 6.27
C LEU A 171 -0.21 -11.53 6.37
N THR A 172 -1.40 -11.37 6.94
CA THR A 172 -2.50 -12.33 6.80
C THR A 172 -3.37 -11.97 5.60
N ASN A 173 -3.61 -12.94 4.73
CA ASN A 173 -4.39 -12.79 3.51
C ASN A 173 -5.81 -12.28 3.82
N ARG A 174 -6.31 -11.32 3.06
CA ARG A 174 -7.61 -10.68 3.35
C ARG A 174 -8.83 -11.54 3.03
N PHE A 175 -8.68 -12.58 2.22
CA PHE A 175 -9.77 -13.48 1.83
C PHE A 175 -9.81 -14.77 2.66
N TRP A 176 -8.65 -15.35 3.01
CA TRP A 176 -8.55 -16.66 3.66
C TRP A 176 -8.28 -16.62 5.18
N LYS A 177 -8.51 -15.49 5.86
CA LYS A 177 -8.29 -15.39 7.32
C LYS A 177 -9.07 -16.48 8.08
N SER A 178 -8.45 -17.08 9.11
CA SER A 178 -9.13 -18.07 9.93
C SER A 178 -10.22 -17.40 10.80
N PRO A 179 -11.31 -18.11 11.15
CA PRO A 179 -12.36 -17.59 12.01
C PRO A 179 -11.90 -17.16 13.42
N GLU A 180 -10.72 -17.60 13.89
CA GLU A 180 -10.28 -17.37 15.27
C GLU A 180 -9.85 -15.91 15.54
N GLU A 181 -9.45 -15.15 14.51
CA GLU A 181 -9.08 -13.73 14.64
C GLU A 181 -10.28 -12.79 14.87
N TYR A 182 -11.52 -13.25 14.68
CA TYR A 182 -12.71 -12.45 15.03
C TYR A 182 -12.90 -12.28 16.54
N SER A 183 -12.32 -13.18 17.35
CA SER A 183 -12.55 -13.22 18.80
C SER A 183 -11.69 -12.26 19.61
N VAL A 184 -10.57 -11.79 19.07
CA VAL A 184 -9.61 -10.92 19.78
C VAL A 184 -9.87 -9.43 19.51
N ALA A 185 -10.51 -9.08 18.39
CA ALA A 185 -10.88 -7.70 18.06
C ALA A 185 -12.23 -7.26 18.67
N ALA A 186 -12.92 -8.16 19.37
CA ALA A 186 -14.22 -7.92 20.03
C ALA A 186 -14.12 -7.87 21.58
N MET A 187 -12.90 -7.79 22.13
CA MET A 187 -12.59 -7.52 23.54
C MET A 187 -11.82 -6.22 23.67
#